data_AF-A0A250YCL7-F1
#
_entry.id   AF-A0A250YCL7-F1
#
_cell.length_a   1.000
_cell.length_b   1.000
_cell.length_c   1.000
_cell.angle_alpha   90.00
_cell.angle_beta   90.00
_cell.angle_gamma   90.00
#
_symmetry.space_group_name_H-M   'P 1'
#
loop_
_entity.id
_entity.type
_entity.pdbx_description
1 polymer ?
#
loop_
_entity_poly.entity_id
_entity_poly.type
_entity_poly.pdbx_seq_one_letter_code
_entity_poly.pdbx_strand_id
1 'polypeptide(L)'
;MAAPVRQARGLLGLAAALAPGSRSYRARPPPRRRPGPWWPDPEDPLTPRWQLGPRHAAKQFARHGAASGVAPGSLWPSPEELRELEAEEREWHPSLAAMQESLRVQQLAAERERQAREQLIAERMAQMPQMIENWRQQKRERWEKAQADKERKARLQAEAQERLGYHVDPRSARFQELLQDLEKQERKRLKEEKQRQKKEARAAAMAASAAQDPAASGAPSS
;
A
#
# COMPACT_ATOMS: atom_id res chain seq x y z
N MET A 1 -0.53 -49.29 -59.57
CA MET A 1 -1.54 -50.24 -59.07
C MET A 1 -2.85 -49.49 -58.92
N ALA A 2 -3.68 -49.49 -59.97
CA ALA A 2 -5.00 -48.86 -59.98
C ALA A 2 -6.01 -49.90 -60.44
N ALA A 3 -7.02 -50.17 -59.62
CA ALA A 3 -8.12 -51.08 -59.93
C ALA A 3 -9.39 -50.27 -60.27
N PRO A 4 -10.16 -50.65 -61.30
CA PRO A 4 -11.40 -49.97 -61.65
C PRO A 4 -12.57 -50.52 -60.85
N VAL A 5 -13.33 -49.66 -60.15
CA VAL A 5 -14.55 -50.07 -59.45
C VAL A 5 -15.73 -49.94 -60.42
N ARG A 6 -16.26 -51.11 -60.81
CA ARG A 6 -17.47 -51.28 -61.62
C ARG A 6 -18.70 -50.77 -60.87
N GLN A 7 -19.56 -50.07 -61.60
CA GLN A 7 -20.93 -49.76 -61.19
C GLN A 7 -21.74 -51.05 -61.05
N ALA A 8 -22.37 -51.26 -59.89
CA ALA A 8 -23.46 -52.21 -59.73
C ALA A 8 -24.77 -51.41 -59.60
N ARG A 9 -25.58 -51.45 -60.67
CA ARG A 9 -26.99 -51.05 -60.63
C ARG A 9 -27.79 -52.16 -59.96
N GLY A 10 -28.77 -51.74 -59.15
CA GLY A 10 -29.47 -52.57 -58.19
C GLY A 10 -30.51 -53.53 -58.77
N LEU A 11 -31.21 -54.19 -57.85
CA LEU A 11 -32.67 -54.32 -57.78
C LEU A 11 -32.98 -55.24 -56.59
N LEU A 12 -33.26 -54.65 -55.43
CA LEU A 12 -33.96 -55.34 -54.35
C LEU A 12 -35.35 -54.73 -54.25
N GLY A 13 -36.29 -55.36 -54.94
CA GLY A 13 -37.71 -55.11 -54.79
C GLY A 13 -38.15 -55.56 -53.40
N LEU A 14 -38.47 -54.59 -52.54
CA LEU A 14 -39.22 -54.83 -51.30
C LEU A 14 -40.70 -54.80 -51.64
N ALA A 15 -41.30 -55.97 -51.80
CA ALA A 15 -42.74 -56.15 -51.76
C ALA A 15 -43.20 -55.94 -50.32
N ALA A 16 -43.66 -54.72 -50.00
CA ALA A 16 -44.31 -54.43 -48.74
C ALA A 16 -45.74 -54.97 -48.77
N ALA A 17 -46.04 -55.94 -47.91
CA ALA A 17 -47.39 -56.41 -47.65
C ALA A 17 -48.26 -55.22 -47.19
N LEU A 18 -49.29 -54.91 -47.96
CA LEU A 18 -50.28 -53.88 -47.65
C LEU A 18 -51.20 -54.41 -46.55
N ALA A 19 -51.03 -53.90 -45.33
CA ALA A 19 -52.02 -54.06 -44.27
C ALA A 19 -53.31 -53.27 -44.63
N PRO A 20 -54.51 -53.88 -44.53
CA PRO A 20 -55.76 -53.20 -44.82
C PRO A 20 -56.12 -52.29 -43.63
N GLY A 21 -55.73 -51.01 -43.68
CA GLY A 21 -56.11 -50.05 -42.65
C GLY A 21 -55.32 -48.74 -42.60
N SER A 22 -54.21 -48.59 -43.34
CA SER A 22 -53.53 -47.29 -43.40
C SER A 22 -54.19 -46.40 -44.45
N ARG A 23 -54.93 -45.37 -44.01
CA ARG A 23 -55.19 -44.21 -44.87
C ARG A 23 -53.85 -43.74 -45.44
N SER A 24 -53.66 -43.87 -46.75
CA SER A 24 -52.42 -43.54 -47.44
C SER A 24 -52.23 -42.03 -47.54
N TYR A 25 -52.07 -41.35 -46.40
CA TYR A 25 -51.61 -39.97 -46.38
C TYR A 25 -50.10 -39.99 -46.57
N ARG A 26 -49.63 -39.43 -47.69
CA ARG A 26 -48.20 -39.23 -47.92
C ARG A 26 -47.66 -38.28 -46.84
N ALA A 27 -46.71 -38.76 -46.05
CA ALA A 27 -46.01 -37.92 -45.09
C ALA A 27 -45.35 -36.74 -45.82
N ARG A 28 -45.40 -35.56 -45.19
CA ARG A 28 -44.69 -34.38 -45.69
C ARG A 28 -43.17 -34.67 -45.72
N PRO A 29 -42.43 -34.08 -46.67
CA PRO A 29 -40.98 -34.22 -46.66
C PRO A 29 -40.41 -33.72 -45.32
N PRO A 30 -39.37 -34.38 -44.77
CA PRO A 30 -38.77 -33.95 -43.53
C PRO A 30 -38.12 -32.57 -43.69
N PRO A 31 -38.18 -31.69 -42.68
CA PRO A 31 -37.53 -30.38 -42.74
C PRO A 31 -36.01 -30.57 -42.81
N ARG A 32 -35.40 -30.04 -43.87
CA ARG A 32 -33.95 -30.06 -44.07
C ARG A 32 -33.39 -28.65 -43.95
N ARG A 33 -32.17 -28.56 -43.44
CA ARG A 33 -31.40 -27.32 -43.49
C ARG A 33 -31.07 -26.98 -44.95
N ARG A 34 -31.14 -25.69 -45.30
CA ARG A 34 -30.69 -25.20 -46.61
C ARG A 34 -29.18 -25.47 -46.77
N PRO A 35 -28.75 -26.12 -47.87
CA PRO A 35 -27.35 -26.53 -48.05
C PRO A 35 -26.42 -25.37 -48.45
N GLY A 36 -26.96 -24.33 -49.09
CA GLY A 36 -26.19 -23.20 -49.59
C GLY A 36 -25.99 -22.07 -48.57
N PRO A 37 -25.07 -21.12 -48.88
CA PRO A 37 -24.92 -19.88 -48.14
C PRO A 37 -26.22 -19.09 -48.08
N TRP A 38 -26.44 -18.36 -46.98
CA TRP A 38 -27.59 -17.48 -46.81
C TRP A 38 -27.15 -16.02 -46.90
N TRP A 39 -27.72 -15.29 -47.85
CA TRP A 39 -27.48 -13.86 -48.07
C TRP A 39 -28.81 -13.11 -47.97
N PRO A 40 -29.04 -12.33 -46.89
CA PRO A 40 -30.25 -11.52 -46.76
C PRO A 40 -30.19 -10.28 -47.64
N ASP A 41 -31.36 -9.72 -47.97
CA ASP A 41 -31.47 -8.48 -48.74
C ASP A 41 -31.03 -7.27 -47.88
N PRO A 42 -30.08 -6.44 -48.34
CA PRO A 42 -29.53 -5.35 -47.54
C PRO A 42 -30.53 -4.20 -47.30
N GLU A 43 -31.51 -4.05 -48.20
CA GLU A 43 -32.53 -2.99 -48.15
C GLU A 43 -33.75 -3.38 -47.30
N ASP A 44 -33.87 -4.63 -46.86
CA ASP A 44 -34.99 -5.07 -46.03
C ASP A 44 -34.79 -4.64 -44.57
N PRO A 45 -35.68 -3.80 -44.00
CA PRO A 45 -35.57 -3.33 -42.62
C PRO A 45 -35.70 -4.45 -41.58
N LEU A 46 -36.27 -5.61 -41.93
CA LEU A 46 -36.37 -6.76 -41.03
C LEU A 46 -35.05 -7.52 -40.88
N THR A 47 -34.05 -7.21 -41.70
CA THR A 47 -32.76 -7.90 -41.65
C THR A 47 -31.92 -7.38 -40.48
N PRO A 48 -31.44 -8.27 -39.59
CA PRO A 48 -30.57 -7.85 -38.50
C PRO A 48 -29.23 -7.32 -39.05
N ARG A 49 -28.81 -6.14 -38.56
CA ARG A 49 -27.57 -5.48 -38.99
C ARG A 49 -26.31 -6.36 -38.94
N TRP A 50 -26.23 -7.29 -37.99
CA TRP A 50 -25.09 -8.20 -37.86
C TRP A 50 -24.94 -9.19 -39.03
N GLN A 51 -26.01 -9.46 -39.80
CA GLN A 51 -25.96 -10.32 -40.99
C GLN A 51 -25.44 -9.59 -42.23
N LEU A 52 -25.48 -8.26 -42.23
CA LEU A 52 -25.03 -7.42 -43.32
C LEU A 52 -23.53 -7.11 -43.25
N GLY A 53 -22.93 -7.24 -42.07
CA GLY A 53 -21.52 -6.91 -41.85
C GLY A 53 -20.52 -7.95 -42.39
N PRO A 54 -19.24 -7.56 -42.53
CA PRO A 54 -18.17 -8.42 -43.06
C PRO A 54 -17.95 -9.68 -42.19
N ARG A 55 -18.25 -9.58 -40.89
CA ARG A 55 -18.20 -10.71 -39.95
C ARG A 55 -19.13 -11.86 -40.34
N HIS A 56 -20.33 -11.56 -40.85
CA HIS A 56 -21.25 -12.60 -41.32
C HIS A 56 -20.75 -13.22 -42.61
N ALA A 57 -20.23 -12.42 -43.55
CA ALA A 57 -19.62 -12.92 -44.78
C ALA A 57 -18.43 -13.85 -44.50
N ALA A 58 -17.52 -13.45 -43.60
CA ALA A 58 -16.41 -14.30 -43.15
C ALA A 58 -16.90 -15.63 -42.54
N LYS A 59 -17.99 -15.60 -41.78
CA LYS A 59 -18.62 -16.81 -41.23
C LYS A 59 -19.20 -17.71 -42.32
N GLN A 60 -19.83 -17.16 -43.35
CA GLN A 60 -20.34 -17.96 -44.48
C GLN A 60 -19.18 -18.58 -45.29
N PHE A 61 -18.11 -17.82 -45.51
CA PHE A 61 -16.88 -18.32 -46.14
C PHE A 61 -16.22 -19.45 -45.33
N ALA A 62 -16.09 -19.31 -44.02
CA ALA A 62 -15.53 -20.38 -43.18
C ALA A 62 -16.37 -21.67 -43.21
N ARG A 63 -17.69 -21.56 -43.40
CA ARG A 63 -18.62 -22.71 -43.42
C ARG A 63 -18.70 -23.41 -44.77
N HIS A 64 -18.73 -22.64 -45.85
CA HIS A 64 -19.01 -23.12 -47.20
C HIS A 64 -17.79 -23.02 -48.13
N GLY A 65 -16.65 -22.53 -47.62
CA GLY A 65 -15.42 -22.31 -48.39
C GLY A 65 -15.63 -21.28 -49.50
N ALA A 66 -14.89 -21.46 -50.60
CA ALA A 66 -14.99 -20.61 -51.79
C ALA A 66 -16.37 -20.65 -52.47
N ALA A 67 -17.18 -21.69 -52.20
CA ALA A 67 -18.55 -21.78 -52.72
C ALA A 67 -19.49 -20.70 -52.14
N SER A 68 -19.07 -19.97 -51.10
CA SER A 68 -19.81 -18.82 -50.57
C SER A 68 -19.77 -17.59 -51.48
N GLY A 69 -18.80 -17.51 -52.41
CA GLY A 69 -18.60 -16.36 -53.29
C GLY A 69 -17.97 -15.13 -52.62
N VAL A 70 -17.53 -15.23 -51.35
CA VAL A 70 -16.84 -14.14 -50.66
C VAL A 70 -15.39 -14.06 -51.12
N ALA A 71 -14.91 -12.87 -51.46
CA ALA A 71 -13.52 -12.63 -51.82
C ALA A 71 -12.59 -12.87 -50.61
N PRO A 72 -11.61 -13.80 -50.68
CA PRO A 72 -10.73 -14.11 -49.56
C PRO A 72 -9.90 -12.91 -49.07
N GLY A 73 -9.58 -11.96 -49.95
CA GLY A 73 -8.85 -10.74 -49.60
C GLY A 73 -9.60 -9.83 -48.64
N SER A 74 -10.93 -9.86 -48.64
CA SER A 74 -11.77 -9.07 -47.72
C SER A 74 -11.77 -9.62 -46.28
N LEU A 75 -11.16 -10.79 -46.04
CA LEU A 75 -11.07 -11.39 -44.71
C LEU A 75 -9.92 -10.81 -43.89
N TRP A 76 -8.91 -10.25 -44.57
CA TRP A 76 -7.81 -9.55 -43.92
C TRP A 76 -8.25 -8.13 -43.57
N PRO A 77 -7.71 -7.56 -42.48
CA PRO A 77 -7.97 -6.16 -42.13
C PRO A 77 -7.63 -5.22 -43.28
N SER A 78 -8.37 -4.12 -43.37
CA SER A 78 -7.99 -3.04 -44.27
C SER A 78 -6.68 -2.37 -43.80
N PRO A 79 -5.95 -1.66 -44.67
CA PRO A 79 -4.74 -0.94 -44.24
C PRO A 79 -4.98 0.11 -43.14
N GLU A 80 -6.21 0.63 -43.03
CA GLU A 80 -6.60 1.57 -41.98
C GLU A 80 -6.79 0.84 -40.65
N GLU A 81 -7.59 -0.23 -40.65
CA GLU A 81 -7.79 -1.11 -39.49
C GLU A 81 -6.47 -1.70 -38.98
N LEU A 82 -5.56 -2.07 -39.88
CA LEU A 82 -4.25 -2.59 -39.51
C LEU A 82 -3.40 -1.55 -38.77
N ARG A 83 -3.44 -0.28 -39.20
CA ARG A 83 -2.70 0.81 -38.52
C ARG A 83 -3.27 1.08 -37.13
N GLU A 84 -4.59 1.04 -36.98
CA GLU A 84 -5.26 1.18 -35.69
C GLU A 84 -4.86 0.05 -34.74
N LEU A 85 -4.92 -1.20 -35.22
CA LEU A 85 -4.50 -2.38 -34.46
C LEU A 85 -3.03 -2.32 -34.06
N GLU A 86 -2.13 -1.92 -34.96
CA GLU A 86 -0.71 -1.73 -34.65
C GLU A 86 -0.49 -0.62 -33.62
N ALA A 87 -1.25 0.47 -33.68
CA ALA A 87 -1.16 1.56 -32.72
C ALA A 87 -1.64 1.13 -31.33
N GLU A 88 -2.78 0.42 -31.26
CA GLU A 88 -3.29 -0.17 -30.03
C GLU A 88 -2.31 -1.17 -29.44
N GLU A 89 -1.74 -2.06 -30.26
CA GLU A 89 -0.73 -3.03 -29.80
C GLU A 89 0.51 -2.33 -29.25
N ARG A 90 1.03 -1.29 -29.93
CA ARG A 90 2.21 -0.56 -29.45
C ARG A 90 1.96 0.17 -28.13
N GLU A 91 0.75 0.67 -27.91
CA GLU A 91 0.37 1.38 -26.68
C GLU A 91 0.20 0.40 -25.50
N TRP A 92 -0.53 -0.69 -25.71
CA TRP A 92 -0.92 -1.61 -24.62
C TRP A 92 0.04 -2.79 -24.42
N HIS A 93 0.77 -3.18 -25.46
CA HIS A 93 1.68 -4.33 -25.47
C HIS A 93 3.12 -3.85 -25.73
N PRO A 94 3.82 -3.40 -24.67
CA PRO A 94 5.20 -2.95 -24.81
C PRO A 94 6.11 -4.10 -25.25
N SER A 95 7.26 -3.73 -25.83
CA SER A 95 8.26 -4.71 -26.21
C SER A 95 8.85 -5.43 -24.98
N LEU A 96 9.34 -6.66 -25.20
CA LEU A 96 9.99 -7.45 -24.15
C LEU A 96 11.18 -6.71 -23.52
N ALA A 97 11.94 -5.98 -24.32
CA ALA A 97 13.06 -5.18 -23.84
C ALA A 97 12.61 -4.08 -22.86
N ALA A 98 11.55 -3.34 -23.20
CA ALA A 98 10.96 -2.32 -22.32
C ALA A 98 10.47 -2.92 -20.99
N MET A 99 9.87 -4.12 -21.03
CA MET A 99 9.48 -4.83 -19.81
C MET A 99 10.68 -5.22 -18.95
N GLN A 100 11.75 -5.75 -19.55
CA GLN A 100 12.97 -6.12 -18.81
C GLN A 100 13.65 -4.91 -18.17
N GLU A 101 13.71 -3.79 -18.89
CA GLU A 101 14.27 -2.54 -18.38
C GLU A 101 13.44 -1.98 -17.22
N SER A 102 12.11 -1.95 -17.34
CA SER A 102 11.25 -1.46 -16.26
C SER A 102 11.37 -2.32 -14.99
N LEU A 103 11.44 -3.64 -15.13
CA LEU A 103 11.69 -4.55 -14.00
C LEU A 103 13.06 -4.31 -13.37
N ARG A 104 14.11 -4.13 -14.18
CA ARG A 104 15.45 -3.82 -13.69
C ARG A 104 15.48 -2.52 -12.89
N VAL A 105 14.80 -1.48 -13.37
CA VAL A 105 14.70 -0.18 -12.68
C VAL A 105 13.97 -0.35 -11.35
N GLN A 106 12.85 -1.07 -11.33
CA GLN A 106 12.09 -1.34 -10.10
C GLN A 106 12.91 -2.12 -9.07
N GLN A 107 13.65 -3.14 -9.50
CA GLN A 107 14.53 -3.93 -8.63
C GLN A 107 15.61 -3.05 -8.01
N LEU A 108 16.30 -2.23 -8.81
CA LEU A 108 17.34 -1.33 -8.31
C LEU A 108 16.79 -0.28 -7.34
N ALA A 109 15.59 0.25 -7.59
CA ALA A 109 14.94 1.18 -6.67
C ALA A 109 14.60 0.50 -5.33
N ALA A 110 14.00 -0.69 -5.36
CA ALA A 110 13.67 -1.46 -4.16
C ALA A 110 14.93 -1.84 -3.36
N GLU A 111 16.01 -2.22 -4.03
CA GLU A 111 17.30 -2.51 -3.38
C GLU A 111 17.88 -1.28 -2.69
N ARG A 112 17.82 -0.11 -3.33
CA ARG A 112 18.28 1.16 -2.73
C ARG A 112 17.46 1.54 -1.51
N GLU A 113 16.13 1.43 -1.57
CA GLU A 113 15.27 1.70 -0.43
C GLU A 113 15.54 0.74 0.73
N ARG A 114 15.74 -0.54 0.42
CA ARG A 114 16.11 -1.55 1.40
C ARG A 114 17.44 -1.22 2.06
N GLN A 115 18.47 -0.90 1.29
CA GLN A 115 19.78 -0.53 1.81
C GLN A 115 19.72 0.74 2.67
N ALA A 116 19.01 1.78 2.23
CA ALA A 116 18.83 3.01 3.00
C ALA A 116 18.13 2.73 4.35
N ARG A 117 17.11 1.87 4.34
CA ARG A 117 16.43 1.44 5.56
C ARG A 117 17.36 0.65 6.49
N GLU A 118 18.13 -0.29 5.96
CA GLU A 118 19.10 -1.08 6.72
C GLU A 118 20.19 -0.19 7.34
N GLN A 119 20.70 0.79 6.59
CA GLN A 119 21.66 1.79 7.10
C GLN A 119 21.07 2.63 8.23
N LEU A 120 19.86 3.15 8.06
CA LEU A 120 19.18 3.93 9.10
C LEU A 120 18.97 3.11 10.38
N ILE A 121 18.55 1.84 10.24
CA ILE A 121 18.41 0.94 11.38
C ILE A 121 19.76 0.72 12.05
N ALA A 122 20.82 0.46 11.29
CA ALA A 122 22.17 0.27 11.84
C ALA A 122 22.67 1.49 12.62
N GLU A 123 22.49 2.70 12.08
CA GLU A 123 22.84 3.96 12.74
C GLU A 123 22.08 4.15 14.06
N ARG A 124 20.76 3.91 14.05
CA ARG A 124 19.93 4.02 15.26
C ARG A 124 20.33 2.96 16.29
N MET A 125 20.54 1.73 15.85
CA MET A 125 20.98 0.63 16.72
C MET A 125 22.35 0.90 17.34
N ALA A 126 23.26 1.58 16.65
CA ALA A 126 24.54 2.02 17.21
C ALA A 126 24.38 3.09 18.31
N GLN A 127 23.36 3.94 18.21
CA GLN A 127 23.05 4.98 19.21
C GLN A 127 22.27 4.43 20.43
N MET A 128 21.57 3.30 20.27
CA MET A 128 20.71 2.72 21.32
C MET A 128 21.41 2.45 22.66
N PRO A 129 22.64 1.91 22.73
CA PRO A 129 23.30 1.63 24.01
C PRO A 129 23.46 2.88 24.89
N GLN A 130 23.92 3.99 24.30
CA GLN A 130 24.07 5.26 25.00
C GLN A 130 22.71 5.81 25.46
N MET A 131 21.68 5.70 24.62
CA MET A 131 20.33 6.11 25.00
C MET A 131 19.77 5.29 26.17
N ILE A 132 20.04 3.99 26.20
CA ILE A 132 19.62 3.09 27.29
C ILE A 132 20.33 3.48 28.59
N GLU A 133 21.62 3.78 28.56
CA GLU A 133 22.38 4.23 29.73
C GLU A 133 21.84 5.54 30.28
N ASN A 134 21.64 6.54 29.41
CA ASN A 134 21.05 7.82 29.78
C ASN A 134 19.65 7.65 30.41
N TRP A 135 18.82 6.78 29.83
CA TRP A 135 17.50 6.48 30.39
C TRP A 135 17.58 5.81 31.77
N ARG A 136 18.50 4.86 31.96
CA ARG A 136 18.72 4.20 33.26
C ARG A 136 19.19 5.21 34.31
N GLN A 137 20.09 6.13 33.95
CA GLN A 137 20.54 7.21 34.84
C GLN A 137 19.38 8.11 35.23
N GLN A 138 18.59 8.60 34.26
CA GLN A 138 17.41 9.42 34.55
C GLN A 138 16.40 8.70 35.44
N LYS A 139 16.22 7.38 35.26
CA LYS A 139 15.34 6.58 36.11
C LYS A 139 15.84 6.52 37.55
N ARG A 140 17.16 6.35 37.76
CA ARG A 140 17.79 6.37 39.09
C ARG A 140 17.64 7.73 39.74
N GLU A 141 17.98 8.81 39.04
CA GLU A 141 17.82 10.18 39.57
C GLU A 141 16.38 10.50 39.97
N ARG A 142 15.40 10.05 39.16
CA ARG A 142 13.98 10.22 39.50
C ARG A 142 13.60 9.43 40.75
N TRP A 143 14.13 8.22 40.90
CA TRP A 143 13.90 7.40 42.08
C TRP A 143 14.53 8.02 43.33
N GLU A 144 15.77 8.50 43.24
CA GLU A 144 16.46 9.20 44.33
C GLU A 144 15.73 10.48 44.73
N LYS A 145 15.31 11.31 43.77
CA LYS A 145 14.48 12.50 44.05
C LYS A 145 13.17 12.12 44.74
N ALA A 146 12.51 11.05 44.29
CA ALA A 146 11.28 10.57 44.92
C ALA A 146 11.52 10.06 46.35
N GLN A 147 12.66 9.42 46.64
CA GLN A 147 13.02 9.01 48.00
C GLN A 147 13.35 10.22 48.87
N ALA A 148 14.16 11.16 48.38
CA ALA A 148 14.46 12.40 49.08
C ALA A 148 13.20 13.20 49.40
N ASP A 149 12.24 13.26 48.48
CA ASP A 149 10.94 13.90 48.71
C ASP A 149 10.09 13.14 49.73
N LYS A 150 10.13 11.80 49.77
CA LYS A 150 9.46 11.00 50.80
C LYS A 150 10.08 11.24 52.18
N GLU A 151 11.41 11.20 52.28
CA GLU A 151 12.13 11.48 53.52
C GLU A 151 11.87 12.90 54.01
N ARG A 152 11.91 13.88 53.10
CA ARG A 152 11.58 15.28 53.42
C ARG A 152 10.16 15.41 53.96
N LYS A 153 9.18 14.77 53.31
CA LYS A 153 7.80 14.76 53.80
C LYS A 153 7.68 14.08 55.15
N ALA A 154 8.41 12.98 55.38
CA ALA A 154 8.42 12.29 56.67
C ALA A 154 9.02 13.16 57.80
N ARG A 155 10.09 13.92 57.51
CA ARG A 155 10.68 14.89 58.46
C ARG A 155 9.68 16.00 58.82
N LEU A 156 9.03 16.60 57.82
CA LEU A 156 8.00 17.61 58.03
C LEU A 156 6.80 17.08 58.83
N GLN A 157 6.41 15.81 58.58
CA GLN A 157 5.38 15.12 59.36
C GLN A 157 5.80 14.90 60.81
N ALA A 158 7.04 14.50 61.07
CA ALA A 158 7.56 14.34 62.43
C ALA A 158 7.61 15.68 63.18
N GLU A 159 8.11 16.76 62.56
CA GLU A 159 8.12 18.10 63.18
C GLU A 159 6.70 18.62 63.48
N ALA A 160 5.73 18.34 62.61
CA ALA A 160 4.33 18.68 62.86
C ALA A 160 3.75 17.85 64.01
N GLN A 161 4.09 16.56 64.11
CA GLN A 161 3.69 15.67 65.20
C GLN A 161 4.32 16.08 66.55
N GLU A 162 5.56 16.56 66.57
CA GLU A 162 6.19 17.07 67.80
C GLU A 162 5.50 18.33 68.33
N ARG A 163 5.04 19.22 67.44
CA ARG A 163 4.36 20.47 67.83
C ARG A 163 2.92 20.28 68.29
N LEU A 164 2.19 19.33 67.71
CA LEU A 164 0.77 19.06 68.02
C LEU A 164 0.58 17.89 69.00
N GLY A 165 1.61 17.06 69.19
CA GLY A 165 1.59 15.85 70.01
C GLY A 165 1.26 14.58 69.22
N TYR A 166 1.75 13.42 69.70
CA TYR A 166 1.64 12.11 69.05
C TYR A 166 0.20 11.54 68.96
N HIS A 167 -0.78 12.14 69.65
CA HIS A 167 -2.18 11.69 69.69
C HIS A 167 -3.08 12.37 68.65
N VAL A 168 -2.52 13.15 67.72
CA VAL A 168 -3.29 13.86 66.68
C VAL A 168 -3.29 13.07 65.37
N ASP A 169 -4.48 12.80 64.83
CA ASP A 169 -4.64 12.08 63.58
C ASP A 169 -4.03 12.85 62.38
N PRO A 170 -3.22 12.21 61.52
CA PRO A 170 -2.63 12.84 60.33
C PRO A 170 -3.64 13.36 59.30
N ARG A 171 -4.90 12.94 59.41
CA ARG A 171 -6.00 13.35 58.52
C ARG A 171 -6.75 14.59 59.02
N SER A 172 -6.46 15.07 60.23
CA SER A 172 -7.12 16.23 60.82
C SER A 172 -6.79 17.53 60.06
N ALA A 173 -7.77 18.44 59.96
CA ALA A 173 -7.60 19.70 59.23
C ALA A 173 -6.47 20.58 59.82
N ARG A 174 -6.37 20.65 61.16
CA ARG A 174 -5.33 21.40 61.86
C ARG A 174 -3.91 20.89 61.56
N PHE A 175 -3.73 19.57 61.41
CA PHE A 175 -2.44 18.98 61.07
C PHE A 175 -2.04 19.30 59.62
N GLN A 176 -3.00 19.27 58.69
CA GLN A 176 -2.76 19.61 57.28
C GLN A 176 -2.43 21.09 57.09
N GLU A 177 -3.10 21.99 57.82
CA GLU A 177 -2.78 23.43 57.81
C GLU A 177 -1.35 23.70 58.31
N LEU A 178 -0.98 23.10 59.44
CA LEU A 178 0.36 23.27 60.01
C LEU A 178 1.46 22.70 59.08
N LEU A 179 1.22 21.54 58.46
CA LEU A 179 2.13 20.98 57.47
C LEU A 179 2.30 21.89 56.25
N GLN A 180 1.20 22.47 55.75
CA GLN A 180 1.26 23.41 54.63
C GLN A 180 2.07 24.66 54.98
N ASP A 181 1.96 25.16 56.21
CA ASP A 181 2.71 26.33 56.65
C ASP A 181 4.20 26.03 56.84
N LEU A 182 4.56 24.86 57.37
CA LEU A 182 5.95 24.39 57.42
C LEU A 182 6.54 24.20 56.01
N GLU A 183 5.80 23.57 55.09
CA GLU A 183 6.21 23.45 53.68
C GLU A 183 6.43 24.81 53.02
N LYS A 184 5.54 25.79 53.27
CA LYS A 184 5.69 27.16 52.74
C LYS A 184 6.94 27.84 53.29
N GLN A 185 7.24 27.67 54.58
CA GLN A 185 8.44 28.23 55.21
C GLN A 185 9.72 27.63 54.64
N GLU A 186 9.80 26.31 54.51
CA GLU A 186 10.96 25.65 53.87
C GLU A 186 11.12 26.04 52.41
N ARG A 187 10.03 26.10 51.64
CA ARG A 187 10.08 26.52 50.23
C ARG A 187 10.59 27.97 50.10
N LYS A 188 10.27 28.86 51.04
CA LYS A 188 10.80 30.23 51.07
C LYS A 188 12.31 30.23 51.36
N ARG A 189 12.74 29.51 52.40
CA ARG A 189 14.18 29.37 52.75
C ARG A 189 15.01 28.82 51.60
N LEU A 190 14.57 27.72 50.97
CA LEU A 190 15.26 27.12 49.82
C LEU A 190 15.30 28.04 48.59
N LYS A 191 14.27 28.89 48.38
CA LYS A 191 14.27 29.87 47.29
C LYS A 191 15.27 30.99 47.56
N GLU A 192 15.33 31.49 48.79
CA GLU A 192 16.26 32.54 49.19
C GLU A 192 17.72 32.06 49.13
N GLU A 193 17.99 30.84 49.60
CA GLU A 193 19.31 30.20 49.50
C GLU A 193 19.72 29.99 48.04
N LYS A 194 18.82 29.47 47.19
CA LYS A 194 19.10 29.36 45.74
C LYS A 194 19.34 30.71 45.09
N GLN A 195 18.65 31.77 45.52
CA GLN A 195 18.89 33.13 45.02
C GLN A 195 20.24 33.68 45.49
N ARG A 196 20.65 33.44 46.74
CA ARG A 196 21.96 33.83 47.28
C ARG A 196 23.08 33.10 46.54
N GLN A 197 23.00 31.77 46.40
CA GLN A 197 23.97 30.97 45.64
C GLN A 197 24.07 31.40 44.17
N LYS A 198 22.96 31.76 43.52
CA LYS A 198 22.99 32.31 42.15
C LYS A 198 23.68 33.68 42.08
N LYS A 199 23.45 34.55 43.06
CA LYS A 199 24.12 35.86 43.14
C LYS A 199 25.62 35.69 43.39
N GLU A 200 26.00 34.77 44.27
CA GLU A 200 27.39 34.41 44.57
C GLU A 200 28.09 33.77 43.37
N ALA A 201 27.47 32.82 42.68
CA ALA A 201 28.01 32.21 41.46
C ALA A 201 28.17 33.24 40.32
N ARG A 202 27.22 34.18 40.18
CA ARG A 202 27.32 35.27 39.21
C ARG A 202 28.41 36.28 39.58
N ALA A 203 28.58 36.61 40.86
CA ALA A 203 29.67 37.44 41.35
C ALA A 203 31.04 36.76 41.16
N ALA A 204 31.13 35.45 41.40
CA ALA A 204 32.33 34.66 41.17
C ALA A 204 32.67 34.52 39.68
N ALA A 205 31.67 34.35 38.81
CA ALA A 205 31.88 34.36 37.35
C ALA A 205 32.34 35.74 36.84
N MET A 206 31.79 36.85 37.39
CA MET A 206 32.23 38.22 37.07
C MET A 206 33.64 38.54 37.61
N ALA A 207 34.00 37.99 38.77
CA ALA A 207 35.36 38.10 39.32
C ALA A 207 36.37 37.24 38.53
N ALA A 208 35.97 36.05 38.08
CA ALA A 208 36.79 35.20 37.23
C ALA A 208 36.99 35.79 35.82
N SER A 209 35.97 36.43 35.24
CA SER A 209 36.12 37.18 33.98
C SER A 209 36.94 38.46 34.14
N ALA A 210 36.81 39.18 35.27
CA ALA A 210 37.62 40.36 35.56
C ALA A 210 39.10 40.02 35.87
N ALA A 211 39.38 38.82 36.40
CA ALA A 211 40.74 38.33 36.62
C ALA A 211 41.43 37.82 35.34
N GLN A 212 40.68 37.51 34.27
CA GLN A 212 41.23 37.16 32.95
C GLN A 212 41.51 38.40 32.06
N ASP A 213 41.05 39.59 32.45
CA ASP A 213 41.34 40.88 31.77
C ASP A 213 42.16 41.86 32.64
N PRO A 214 43.43 41.54 32.96
CA PRO A 214 44.45 42.59 33.05
C PRO A 214 45.74 42.19 32.30
N ALA A 215 45.65 41.74 31.04
CA ALA A 215 46.84 41.46 30.22
C ALA A 215 46.74 41.90 28.74
N ALA A 216 45.80 42.79 28.38
CA ALA A 216 45.71 43.34 27.02
C ALA A 216 45.38 44.85 27.02
N SER A 217 46.18 45.66 27.70
CA SER A 217 46.24 47.11 27.45
C SER A 217 47.57 47.70 27.91
N GLY A 218 48.63 47.44 27.12
CA GLY A 218 49.94 47.99 27.39
C GLY A 218 50.93 47.82 26.25
N ALA A 219 50.67 48.41 25.09
CA ALA A 219 51.72 48.82 24.14
C ALA A 219 51.20 49.89 23.16
N PRO A 220 51.53 51.17 23.36
CA PRO A 220 51.65 52.14 22.28
C PRO A 220 53.13 52.33 21.94
N SER A 221 53.57 51.89 20.75
CA SER A 221 54.83 52.38 20.19
C SER A 221 54.93 52.14 18.69
N SER A 222 55.01 53.27 17.96
CA SER A 222 55.68 53.53 16.68
C SER A 222 55.13 52.93 15.40
#